data_AF-A0A9N9CD34-F1
#
_entry.id   AF-A0A9N9CD34-F1
#
_cell.length_a   1.000
_cell.length_b   1.000
_cell.length_c   1.000
_cell.angle_alpha   90.00
_cell.angle_beta   90.00
_cell.angle_gamma   90.00
#
_symmetry.space_group_name_H-M   'P 1'
#
loop_
_entity.id
_entity.type
_entity.pdbx_description
1 polymer ?
#
loop_
_entity_poly.entity_id
_entity_poly.type
_entity_poly.pdbx_seq_one_letter_code
_entity_poly.pdbx_strand_id
1 'polypeptide(L)' 'LTTAKRVLHDVGIYSHVDAKKPFISEKHLLDHISWCKKYKENTVYDWARVIFSDESSVEIGKQSRQLRV' A
#
# COMPACT_ATOMS: atom_id res chain seq x y z
N LEU A 1 27.38 -1.43 -13.91
CA LEU A 1 26.23 -2.12 -14.55
C LEU A 1 26.77 -3.36 -15.23
N THR A 2 26.44 -4.55 -14.74
CA THR A 2 26.78 -5.82 -15.41
C THR A 2 26.15 -5.87 -16.79
N THR A 3 26.76 -6.63 -17.71
CA THR A 3 26.31 -6.78 -19.09
C THR A 3 24.83 -7.19 -19.17
N ALA A 4 24.40 -8.13 -18.29
CA ALA A 4 23.01 -8.53 -18.18
C ALA A 4 22.07 -7.41 -17.73
N LYS A 5 22.47 -6.56 -16.77
CA LYS A 5 21.64 -5.45 -16.28
C LYS A 5 21.46 -4.35 -17.33
N ARG A 6 22.46 -4.12 -18.20
CA ARG A 6 22.33 -3.18 -19.33
C ARG A 6 21.34 -3.69 -20.37
N VAL A 7 21.49 -4.94 -20.80
CA VAL A 7 20.58 -5.57 -21.77
C VAL A 7 19.12 -5.53 -21.27
N LEU A 8 18.89 -5.81 -19.98
CA LEU A 8 17.55 -5.71 -19.38
C LEU A 8 17.00 -4.27 -19.40
N HIS A 9 17.82 -3.27 -19.08
CA HIS A 9 17.43 -1.87 -19.17
C HIS A 9 17.13 -1.43 -20.61
N ASP A 10 17.93 -1.88 -21.58
CA ASP A 10 17.75 -1.55 -23.00
C ASP A 10 16.42 -2.09 -23.56
N VAL A 11 15.91 -3.20 -23.00
CA VAL A 11 14.56 -3.73 -23.28
C VAL A 11 13.48 -3.22 -22.33
N GLY A 12 13.79 -2.22 -21.49
CA GLY A 12 12.83 -1.55 -20.60
C GLY A 12 12.50 -2.30 -19.31
N ILE A 13 13.31 -3.29 -18.90
CA ILE A 13 13.14 -4.04 -17.66
C ILE A 13 14.02 -3.44 -16.56
N TYR A 14 13.37 -2.98 -15.51
CA TYR A 14 13.99 -2.32 -14.36
C TYR A 14 13.76 -3.15 -13.10
N SER A 15 14.76 -3.21 -12.22
CA SER A 15 14.61 -3.81 -10.90
C SER A 15 13.85 -2.86 -9.96
N HIS A 16 12.82 -3.35 -9.29
CA HIS A 16 12.10 -2.65 -8.22
C HIS A 16 12.02 -3.55 -6.97
N VAL A 17 12.03 -2.95 -5.79
CA VAL A 17 11.74 -3.65 -4.54
C VAL A 17 10.27 -3.47 -4.25
N ASP A 18 9.49 -4.55 -4.31
CA ASP A 18 8.06 -4.49 -4.05
C ASP A 18 7.77 -4.01 -2.63
N ALA A 19 6.76 -3.15 -2.50
CA ALA A 19 6.27 -2.73 -1.19
C ALA A 19 5.71 -3.93 -0.42
N LYS A 20 6.04 -4.04 0.87
CA LYS A 20 5.47 -5.05 1.77
C LYS A 20 3.98 -4.77 1.93
N LYS A 21 3.13 -5.59 1.31
CA LYS A 21 1.67 -5.51 1.46
C LYS A 21 1.22 -6.48 2.55
N PRO A 22 0.23 -6.12 3.39
CA PRO A 22 -0.37 -7.07 4.31
C PRO A 22 -1.03 -8.21 3.52
N PHE A 23 -0.95 -9.43 4.05
CA PHE A 23 -1.66 -10.56 3.47
C PHE A 23 -3.17 -10.37 3.65
N ILE A 24 -3.94 -10.58 2.57
CA ILE A 24 -5.39 -10.47 2.57
C ILE A 24 -5.95 -11.88 2.35
N SER A 25 -6.69 -12.38 3.35
CA SER A 25 -7.45 -13.63 3.19
C SER A 25 -8.67 -13.41 2.30
N GLU A 26 -9.22 -14.49 1.76
CA GLU A 26 -10.44 -14.42 0.93
C GLU A 26 -11.61 -13.75 1.67
N LYS A 27 -11.74 -14.02 2.98
CA LYS A 27 -12.72 -13.36 3.83
C LYS A 27 -12.51 -11.84 3.89
N HIS A 28 -11.28 -11.39 4.17
CA HIS A 28 -10.97 -9.96 4.23
C HIS A 28 -11.20 -9.27 2.87
N LEU A 29 -10.90 -9.95 1.77
CA LEU A 29 -11.17 -9.45 0.43
C LEU A 29 -12.66 -9.19 0.22
N LEU A 30 -13.51 -10.16 0.55
CA LEU A 30 -14.97 -10.03 0.42
C LEU A 30 -15.52 -8.93 1.31
N ASP A 31 -15.07 -8.86 2.56
CA ASP A 31 -15.46 -7.82 3.52
C ASP A 31 -15.09 -6.43 2.98
N HIS A 32 -13.87 -6.24 2.48
CA HIS A 32 -13.43 -4.98 1.87
C HIS A 32 -14.28 -4.61 0.64
N ILE A 33 -14.55 -5.57 -0.25
CA ILE A 33 -15.38 -5.32 -1.45
C ILE A 33 -16.79 -4.91 -1.04
N SER A 34 -17.38 -5.59 -0.06
CA SER A 34 -18.73 -5.27 0.43
C SER A 34 -18.80 -3.87 1.03
N TRP A 35 -17.79 -3.50 1.83
CA TRP A 35 -17.68 -2.18 2.43
C TRP A 35 -17.54 -1.09 1.37
N CYS A 36 -16.64 -1.28 0.40
CA CYS A 36 -16.44 -0.34 -0.71
C CYS A 36 -17.71 -0.17 -1.55
N LYS A 37 -18.43 -1.26 -1.83
CA LYS A 37 -19.72 -1.19 -2.56
C LYS A 37 -20.76 -0.42 -1.76
N LYS A 38 -20.85 -0.65 -0.45
CA LYS A 38 -21.83 -0.02 0.44
C LYS A 38 -21.68 1.51 0.49
N TYR A 39 -20.44 2.01 0.49
CA TYR A 39 -20.16 3.44 0.64
C TYR A 39 -19.67 4.09 -0.67
N LYS A 40 -19.83 3.42 -1.81
CA LYS A 40 -19.38 3.91 -3.13
C LYS A 40 -20.03 5.24 -3.51
N GLU A 41 -21.29 5.44 -3.12
CA GLU A 41 -22.09 6.62 -3.47
C GLU A 41 -22.01 7.72 -2.41
N ASN A 42 -21.26 7.51 -1.33
CA ASN A 42 -21.09 8.54 -0.29
C ASN A 42 -20.48 9.80 -0.88
N THR A 43 -21.11 10.92 -0.56
CA THR A 43 -20.65 12.24 -0.98
C THR A 43 -19.57 12.76 -0.03
N VAL A 44 -18.92 13.85 -0.43
CA VAL A 44 -17.95 14.55 0.43
C VAL A 44 -18.58 14.97 1.76
N TYR A 45 -19.87 15.34 1.76
CA TYR A 45 -20.60 15.73 2.99
C TYR A 45 -20.82 14.56 3.94
N ASP A 46 -21.00 13.34 3.42
CA ASP A 46 -21.16 12.14 4.24
C ASP A 46 -19.83 11.79 4.92
N TRP A 47 -18.72 11.86 4.18
CA TRP A 47 -17.39 11.63 4.74
C TRP A 47 -16.96 12.71 5.73
N ALA A 48 -17.39 13.96 5.56
CA ALA A 48 -17.11 15.05 6.49
C ALA A 48 -17.71 14.83 7.90
N ARG A 49 -18.68 13.91 8.03
CA ARG A 49 -19.28 13.53 9.31
C ARG A 49 -18.56 12.37 10.00
N VAL A 50 -17.62 11.72 9.33
CA VAL A 50 -16.88 10.57 9.85
C VAL A 50 -15.63 11.05 10.59
N ILE A 51 -15.51 10.64 11.86
CA ILE A 51 -14.29 10.85 12.65
C ILE A 51 -13.54 9.53 12.66
N PHE A 52 -12.39 9.48 11.98
CA PHE A 52 -11.51 8.32 11.99
C PHE A 52 -10.56 8.40 13.20
N SER A 53 -10.32 7.25 13.82
CA SER A 53 -9.36 7.09 14.92
C SER A 53 -8.54 5.84 14.67
N ASP A 54 -7.24 5.92 14.95
CA ASP A 54 -6.30 4.80 14.91
C ASP A 54 -5.14 5.11 15.86
N GLU A 55 -4.40 4.07 16.27
CA GLU A 55 -3.23 4.18 17.12
C GLU A 55 -1.95 4.01 16.29
N SER A 56 -0.91 4.79 16.59
CA SER A 56 0.39 4.67 15.91
C SER A 56 1.54 4.80 16.89
N SER A 57 2.62 4.05 16.65
CA SER A 57 3.86 4.16 17.43
C SER A 57 4.75 5.28 16.90
N VAL A 58 5.20 6.15 17.81
CA VAL A 58 6.16 7.22 17.50
C VAL A 58 7.48 6.90 18.19
N GLU A 59 8.49 6.53 17.41
CA GLU A 59 9.81 6.13 17.91
C GLU A 59 10.89 7.15 17.49
N ILE A 60 11.69 7.63 18.45
CA ILE A 60 12.78 8.57 18.18
C ILE A 60 14.01 7.81 17.65
N GLY A 61 14.53 8.24 16.49
CA GLY A 61 15.80 7.72 15.94
C GLY A 61 15.69 6.57 14.94
N LYS A 62 14.48 6.07 14.64
CA LYS A 62 14.28 5.00 13.65
C LYS A 62 14.11 5.58 12.24
N GLN A 63 14.92 5.15 11.29
CA GLN A 63 14.71 5.50 9.87
C GLN A 63 13.54 4.70 9.29
N SER A 64 12.34 5.28 9.35
CA SER A 64 11.11 4.71 8.80
C SER A 64 11.14 4.45 7.28
N ARG A 65 12.09 5.04 6.55
CA ARG A 65 12.27 4.87 5.10
C ARG A 65 13.07 3.62 4.69
N GLN A 66 13.74 2.95 5.63
CA GLN A 66 14.47 1.72 5.33
C GLN A 66 13.57 0.51 5.60
N LEU A 67 12.78 0.13 4.59
CA LEU A 67 12.33 -1.25 4.50
C LEU A 67 13.60 -2.10 4.30
N ARG A 68 14.19 -2.62 5.39
CA ARG A 68 15.22 -3.66 5.27
C ARG A 68 14.59 -4.85 4.54
N VAL A 69 15.14 -5.12 3.37
CA VAL A 69 15.01 -6.37 2.62
C VAL A 69 15.73 -7.46 3.40
#